data_AF-A0AAU2PQT5-F1
#
_entry.id   AF-A0AAU2PQT5-F1
#
_cell.length_a   1.000
_cell.length_b   1.000
_cell.length_c   1.000
_cell.angle_alpha   90.00
_cell.angle_beta   90.00
_cell.angle_gamma   90.00
#
_symmetry.space_group_name_H-M   'P 1'
#
loop_
_entity.id
_entity.type
_entity.pdbx_description
1 polymer ?
#
loop_
_entity_poly.entity_id
_entity_poly.type
_entity_poly.pdbx_seq_one_letter_code
_entity_poly.pdbx_strand_id
1 'polypeptide(L)'
;MSESAWAYRITVGRIEGVDLSGFKVEAVDGSIGKVDKHSDEVGSAYLLVDTGPWIFGKEVLLPASTVTGIDVEEERIHVGLTKEQIKDAPEFVRDEHLQDTDYRNLLGGYYGLIPHGWR
;
A
#
# COMPACT_ATOMS: atom_id res chain seq x y z
N MET A 1 0.16 -3.84 -23.49
CA MET A 1 -0.63 -4.50 -22.43
C MET A 1 -0.13 -3.87 -21.14
N SER A 2 -0.83 -2.86 -20.65
CA SER A 2 -0.31 -1.95 -19.62
C SER A 2 -0.42 -2.58 -18.24
N GLU A 3 0.70 -2.64 -17.53
CA GLU A 3 0.79 -3.02 -16.13
C GLU A 3 0.16 -1.91 -15.29
N SER A 4 -1.06 -2.13 -14.80
CA SER A 4 -1.80 -1.15 -14.01
C SER A 4 -1.18 -1.04 -12.61
N ALA A 5 -0.78 0.17 -12.20
CA ALA A 5 -0.26 0.48 -10.86
C ALA A 5 -1.22 0.12 -9.70
N TRP A 6 -2.46 -0.23 -10.03
CA TRP A 6 -3.55 -0.56 -9.10
C TRP A 6 -4.00 -2.02 -9.20
N ALA A 7 -3.33 -2.83 -10.02
CA ALA A 7 -3.56 -4.25 -10.08
C ALA A 7 -2.60 -4.94 -9.11
N TYR A 8 -3.11 -5.85 -8.28
CA TYR A 8 -2.26 -6.80 -7.58
C TYR A 8 -1.40 -7.54 -8.60
N ARG A 9 -0.11 -7.67 -8.30
CA ARG A 9 0.79 -8.49 -9.12
C ARG A 9 0.30 -9.93 -9.04
N ILE A 10 0.05 -10.57 -10.18
CA ILE A 10 -0.51 -11.93 -10.33
C ILE A 10 0.20 -13.01 -9.48
N THR A 11 1.43 -12.74 -9.05
CA THR A 11 2.24 -13.63 -8.18
C THR A 11 1.91 -13.56 -6.68
N VAL A 12 1.15 -12.57 -6.21
CA VAL A 12 0.91 -12.37 -4.76
C VAL A 12 -0.19 -13.30 -4.20
N GLY A 13 -0.80 -14.14 -5.04
CA GLY A 13 -2.01 -14.87 -4.65
C GLY A 13 -3.14 -13.86 -4.56
N ARG A 14 -3.98 -13.81 -5.57
CA ARG A 14 -5.15 -12.92 -5.57
C ARG A 14 -6.13 -13.46 -4.51
N ILE A 15 -6.10 -12.90 -3.31
CA ILE A 15 -7.03 -13.29 -2.24
C ILE A 15 -8.26 -12.38 -2.32
N GLU A 16 -9.06 -12.60 -3.38
CA GLU A 16 -10.37 -11.96 -3.54
C GLU A 16 -11.23 -12.27 -2.31
N GLY A 17 -11.71 -11.24 -1.61
CA GLY A 17 -12.59 -11.38 -0.45
C GLY A 17 -11.93 -11.71 0.89
N VAL A 18 -10.60 -11.64 1.02
CA VAL A 18 -9.93 -11.73 2.33
C VAL A 18 -9.84 -10.36 2.96
N ASP A 19 -10.36 -10.23 4.19
CA ASP A 19 -10.20 -9.04 4.99
C ASP A 19 -8.74 -8.94 5.45
N LEU A 20 -8.03 -7.93 4.94
CA LEU A 20 -6.65 -7.65 5.30
C LEU A 20 -6.55 -6.64 6.45
N SER A 21 -7.68 -6.21 7.02
CA SER A 21 -7.70 -5.20 8.07
C SER A 21 -7.07 -5.78 9.34
N GLY A 22 -6.18 -5.02 9.97
CA GLY A 22 -5.40 -5.45 11.13
C GLY A 22 -4.11 -6.19 10.79
N PHE A 23 -3.87 -6.54 9.52
CA PHE A 23 -2.60 -7.17 9.12
C PHE A 23 -1.43 -6.23 9.36
N LYS A 24 -0.31 -6.76 9.82
CA LYS A 24 0.92 -5.99 10.01
C LYS A 24 1.56 -5.70 8.68
N VAL A 25 1.96 -4.45 8.45
CA VAL A 25 2.64 -4.05 7.23
C VAL A 25 4.14 -3.95 7.52
N GLU A 26 4.91 -4.67 6.70
CA GLU A 26 6.36 -4.74 6.77
C GLU A 26 6.97 -4.12 5.52
N ALA A 27 7.68 -3.01 5.73
CA ALA A 27 8.56 -2.44 4.74
C ALA A 27 9.85 -3.27 4.62
N VAL A 28 10.63 -3.05 3.56
CA VAL A 28 11.91 -3.75 3.36
C VAL A 28 12.94 -3.49 4.48
N ASP A 29 12.76 -2.40 5.23
CA ASP A 29 13.59 -2.01 6.37
C ASP A 29 12.96 -2.36 7.72
N GLY A 30 11.75 -2.93 7.74
CA GLY A 30 11.06 -3.41 8.94
C GLY A 30 9.61 -2.95 9.05
N SER A 31 8.95 -3.32 10.15
CA SER A 31 7.52 -3.08 10.34
C SER A 31 7.18 -1.60 10.49
N ILE A 32 6.11 -1.17 9.81
CA ILE A 32 5.67 0.23 9.77
C ILE A 32 4.36 0.48 10.51
N GLY A 33 3.57 -0.57 10.74
CA GLY A 33 2.23 -0.42 11.27
C GLY A 33 1.33 -1.57 10.86
N LYS A 34 0.05 -1.28 10.72
CA LYS A 34 -0.99 -2.26 10.39
C LYS A 34 -1.98 -1.68 9.40
N VAL A 35 -2.67 -2.52 8.66
CA VAL A 35 -3.74 -2.11 7.76
C VAL A 35 -4.92 -1.61 8.59
N ASP A 36 -5.31 -0.35 8.41
CA ASP A 36 -6.57 0.18 8.92
C ASP A 36 -7.73 -0.23 8.00
N LYS A 37 -7.52 -0.10 6.69
CA LYS A 37 -8.53 -0.36 5.67
C LYS A 37 -7.90 -0.87 4.38
N HIS A 38 -8.61 -1.68 3.62
CA HIS A 38 -8.16 -2.10 2.29
C HIS A 38 -9.30 -2.06 1.28
N SER A 39 -8.95 -1.97 0.00
CA SER A 39 -9.85 -2.14 -1.12
C SER A 39 -9.21 -3.05 -2.15
N ASP A 40 -9.94 -4.07 -2.59
CA ASP A 40 -9.51 -4.97 -3.68
C ASP A 40 -10.16 -4.61 -5.03
N GLU A 41 -10.77 -3.42 -5.14
CA GLU A 41 -11.44 -3.00 -6.37
C GLU A 41 -10.50 -3.11 -7.59
N VAL A 42 -10.96 -3.83 -8.61
CA VAL A 42 -10.17 -4.12 -9.81
C VAL A 42 -9.83 -2.82 -10.53
N GLY A 43 -8.55 -2.44 -10.52
CA GLY A 43 -8.06 -1.19 -11.11
C GLY A 43 -7.99 -0.01 -10.14
N SER A 44 -8.37 -0.20 -8.87
CA SER A 44 -8.28 0.79 -7.80
C SER A 44 -7.82 0.17 -6.46
N ALA A 45 -7.11 -0.97 -6.47
CA ALA A 45 -6.80 -1.67 -5.23
C ALA A 45 -5.76 -0.91 -4.39
N TYR A 46 -6.07 -0.69 -3.11
CA TYR A 46 -5.23 0.06 -2.17
C TYR A 46 -5.26 -0.53 -0.76
N LEU A 47 -4.21 -0.25 0.00
CA LEU A 47 -4.05 -0.55 1.41
C LEU A 47 -3.86 0.76 2.17
N LEU A 48 -4.76 1.05 3.09
CA LEU A 48 -4.64 2.13 4.05
C LEU A 48 -3.94 1.57 5.29
N VAL A 49 -2.74 2.06 5.57
CA VAL A 49 -1.91 1.59 6.67
C VAL A 49 -1.90 2.64 7.77
N ASP A 50 -2.37 2.26 8.95
CA ASP A 50 -2.14 3.00 10.19
C ASP A 50 -0.71 2.75 10.65
N THR A 51 0.11 3.79 10.60
CA THR A 51 1.48 3.71 11.13
C THR A 51 1.52 3.87 12.66
N GLY A 52 0.38 4.20 13.29
CA GLY A 52 0.29 4.39 14.73
C GLY A 52 1.33 5.41 15.22
N PRO A 53 2.05 5.19 16.34
CA PRO A 53 2.99 6.20 16.86
C PRO A 53 4.15 6.53 15.90
N TRP A 54 4.38 5.67 14.90
CA TRP A 54 5.35 5.90 13.85
C TRP A 54 4.78 6.97 12.89
N ILE A 55 5.56 8.01 12.55
CA ILE A 55 5.15 9.23 11.81
C ILE A 55 3.94 10.00 12.37
N PHE A 56 3.72 10.00 13.69
CA PHE A 56 2.68 10.77 14.39
C PHE A 56 1.22 10.29 14.20
N GLY A 57 0.98 8.99 14.01
CA GLY A 57 -0.40 8.47 13.92
C GLY A 57 -1.03 8.70 12.56
N LYS A 58 -0.22 8.88 11.52
CA LYS A 58 -0.73 9.17 10.18
C LYS A 58 -1.13 7.88 9.48
N GLU A 59 -2.13 8.00 8.62
CA GLU A 59 -2.53 6.91 7.75
C GLU A 59 -1.83 7.10 6.40
N VAL A 60 -1.33 6.03 5.80
CA VAL A 60 -0.67 6.08 4.48
C VAL A 60 -1.41 5.18 3.51
N LEU A 61 -1.73 5.74 2.33
CA LEU A 61 -2.35 4.97 1.25
C LEU A 61 -1.27 4.37 0.34
N LEU A 62 -1.21 3.05 0.34
CA LEU A 62 -0.30 2.25 -0.48
C LEU A 62 -1.09 1.59 -1.62
N PRO A 63 -0.68 1.75 -2.88
CA PRO A 63 -1.29 1.02 -3.98
C PRO A 63 -0.90 -0.47 -3.91
N ALA A 64 -1.82 -1.35 -4.32
CA ALA A 64 -1.60 -2.80 -4.31
C ALA A 64 -0.37 -3.26 -5.13
N SER A 65 0.11 -2.44 -6.08
CA SER A 65 1.34 -2.71 -6.84
C SER A 65 2.60 -2.73 -5.97
N THR A 66 2.60 -2.02 -4.84
CA THR A 66 3.75 -1.97 -3.92
C THR A 66 3.86 -3.19 -3.04
N VAL A 67 2.80 -4.01 -2.98
CA VAL A 67 2.77 -5.25 -2.21
C VAL A 67 3.63 -6.29 -2.93
N THR A 68 4.65 -6.77 -2.23
CA THR A 68 5.55 -7.82 -2.71
C THR A 68 5.13 -9.21 -2.26
N GLY A 69 4.39 -9.31 -1.16
CA GLY A 69 3.89 -10.58 -0.62
C GLY A 69 2.84 -10.36 0.47
N ILE A 70 1.96 -11.35 0.64
CA ILE A 70 0.96 -11.36 1.71
C ILE A 70 1.02 -12.72 2.40
N ASP A 71 1.27 -12.70 3.70
CA ASP A 71 1.34 -13.85 4.58
C ASP A 71 0.07 -13.90 5.42
N VAL A 72 -0.93 -14.63 4.93
CA VAL A 72 -2.23 -14.78 5.62
C VAL A 72 -2.09 -15.55 6.93
N GLU A 73 -1.16 -16.51 7.01
CA GLU A 73 -0.93 -17.30 8.22
C GLU A 73 -0.36 -16.47 9.37
N GLU A 74 0.49 -15.49 9.06
CA GLU A 74 1.14 -14.60 10.04
C GLU A 74 0.42 -13.24 10.17
N GLU A 75 -0.67 -13.04 9.43
CA GLU A 75 -1.39 -11.77 9.27
C GLU A 75 -0.43 -10.61 8.93
N ARG A 76 0.44 -10.83 7.95
CA ARG A 76 1.50 -9.89 7.53
C ARG A 76 1.43 -9.57 6.04
N ILE A 77 1.77 -8.33 5.71
CA ILE A 77 1.88 -7.84 4.33
C ILE A 77 3.27 -7.27 4.15
N HIS A 78 4.00 -7.80 3.18
CA HIS A 78 5.31 -7.29 2.79
C HIS A 78 5.15 -6.32 1.62
N VAL A 79 5.71 -5.12 1.79
CA VAL A 79 5.76 -4.11 0.73
C VAL A 79 7.20 -3.86 0.31
N GLY A 80 7.40 -3.63 -0.99
CA GLY A 80 8.69 -3.34 -1.60
C GLY A 80 9.16 -1.89 -1.39
N LEU A 81 8.68 -1.23 -0.33
CA LEU A 81 8.97 0.16 0.01
C LEU A 81 9.79 0.21 1.28
N THR A 82 10.65 1.22 1.40
CA THR A 82 11.35 1.53 2.65
C THR A 82 10.49 2.41 3.56
N LYS A 83 10.80 2.37 4.85
CA LYS A 83 10.25 3.29 5.85
C LYS A 83 10.33 4.76 5.43
N GLU A 84 11.46 5.16 4.87
CA GLU A 84 11.69 6.54 4.41
C GLU A 84 10.80 6.90 3.21
N GLN A 85 10.62 5.99 2.24
CA GLN A 85 9.73 6.24 1.10
C GLN A 85 8.26 6.39 1.51
N ILE A 86 7.84 5.66 2.54
CA ILE A 86 6.48 5.76 3.10
C ILE A 86 6.31 7.06 3.89
N LYS A 87 7.36 7.52 4.56
CA LYS A 87 7.39 8.82 5.22
C LYS A 87 7.42 9.99 4.24
N ASP A 88 8.11 9.83 3.11
CA ASP A 88 8.20 10.82 2.03
C ASP A 88 6.96 10.79 1.12
N ALA A 89 6.16 9.71 1.20
CA ALA A 89 4.91 9.61 0.48
C ALA A 89 3.97 10.77 0.86
N PRO A 90 3.19 11.29 -0.10
CA PRO A 90 2.25 12.35 0.17
C PRO A 90 1.26 11.90 1.26
N GLU A 91 0.97 12.83 2.16
CA GLU A 91 0.11 12.59 3.31
C GLU A 91 -1.32 12.27 2.87
N PHE A 92 -1.79 11.09 3.24
CA PHE A 92 -3.17 10.70 2.97
C PHE A 92 -4.08 11.20 4.10
N VAL A 93 -4.94 12.17 3.77
CA VAL A 93 -5.99 12.65 4.66
C VAL A 93 -7.29 12.00 4.18
N ARG A 94 -7.83 11.05 4.95
CA ARG A 94 -9.05 10.31 4.59
C ARG A 94 -10.22 11.23 4.19
N ASP A 95 -10.36 12.35 4.89
CA ASP A 95 -11.48 13.28 4.71
C ASP A 95 -11.38 14.05 3.38
N GLU A 96 -10.17 14.31 2.91
CA GLU A 96 -9.89 15.15 1.74
C GLU A 96 -9.54 14.32 0.49
N HIS A 97 -8.86 13.19 0.66
CA HIS A 97 -8.19 12.47 -0.44
C HIS A 97 -8.85 11.14 -0.83
N LEU A 98 -9.81 10.60 -0.07
CA LEU A 98 -10.48 9.34 -0.43
C LEU A 98 -11.26 9.42 -1.75
N GLN A 99 -11.82 10.60 -2.04
CA GLN A 99 -12.64 10.88 -3.22
C GLN A 99 -11.89 11.68 -4.29
N ASP A 100 -10.65 12.09 -4.02
CA ASP A 100 -9.88 12.94 -4.93
C ASP A 100 -9.14 12.09 -5.98
N THR A 101 -9.57 12.25 -7.24
CA THR A 101 -9.02 11.46 -8.36
C THR A 101 -7.64 11.96 -8.79
N ASP A 102 -7.35 13.25 -8.61
CA ASP A 102 -6.05 13.85 -8.88
C ASP A 102 -4.99 13.34 -7.89
N TYR A 103 -5.35 13.26 -6.61
CA TYR A 103 -4.51 12.71 -5.56
C TYR A 103 -4.18 11.23 -5.82
N ARG A 104 -5.16 10.43 -6.26
CA ARG A 104 -4.91 9.04 -6.70
C ARG A 104 -3.96 8.99 -7.88
N ASN A 105 -4.14 9.83 -8.90
CA ASN A 105 -3.22 9.86 -10.05
C ASN A 105 -1.80 10.27 -9.63
N LEU A 106 -1.67 11.25 -8.73
CA LEU A 106 -0.40 11.71 -8.20
C LEU A 106 0.31 10.61 -7.41
N LEU A 107 -0.40 9.91 -6.53
CA LEU A 107 0.10 8.73 -5.82
C LEU A 107 0.55 7.63 -6.79
N GLY A 108 -0.28 7.31 -7.80
CA GLY A 108 0.05 6.31 -8.81
C GLY A 108 1.33 6.67 -9.58
N GLY A 109 1.52 7.96 -9.89
CA GLY A 109 2.76 8.47 -10.47
C GLY A 109 3.94 8.39 -9.51
N TYR A 110 3.77 8.81 -8.25
CA TYR A 110 4.82 8.77 -7.23
C TYR A 110 5.33 7.34 -7.00
N TYR A 111 4.42 6.39 -6.78
CA TYR A 111 4.78 4.97 -6.59
C TYR A 111 5.22 4.28 -7.88
N GLY A 112 4.70 4.70 -9.04
CA GLY A 112 5.14 4.20 -10.35
C GLY A 112 6.54 4.70 -10.76
N LEU A 113 6.99 5.81 -10.19
CA LEU A 113 8.34 6.37 -10.38
C LEU A 113 9.36 5.80 -9.40
N ILE A 114 8.93 5.21 -8.28
CA ILE A 114 9.83 4.49 -7.38
C ILE A 114 10.34 3.27 -8.15
N PRO A 115 11.66 3.20 -8.47
CA PRO A 115 12.20 2.02 -9.11
C PRO A 115 11.94 0.85 -8.20
N HIS A 116 11.09 -0.09 -8.64
CA HIS A 116 10.96 -1.39 -8.01
C HIS A 116 12.33 -2.03 -8.10
N GLY A 117 13.09 -1.94 -7.01
CA GLY A 117 14.49 -2.31 -6.93
C GLY A 117 14.66 -3.80 -7.13
N TRP A 118 14.68 -4.22 -8.39
CA TRP A 118 15.27 -5.48 -8.80
C TRP A 118 16.44 -5.17 -9.73
N ARG A 119 17.64 -5.40 -9.22
CA ARG A 119 18.80 -5.81 -10.00
C ARG A 119 19.54 -6.90 -9.25
#